data_AF-A0A958HJH8-F1
#
_entry.id   AF-A0A958HJH8-F1
#
_cell.length_a   1.000
_cell.length_b   1.000
_cell.length_c   1.000
_cell.angle_alpha   90.00
_cell.angle_beta   90.00
_cell.angle_gamma   90.00
#
_symmetry.space_group_name_H-M   'P 1'
#
loop_
_entity.id
_entity.type
_entity.pdbx_description
1 polymer ?
#
loop_
_entity_poly.entity_id
_entity_poly.type
_entity_poly.pdbx_seq_one_letter_code
_entity_poly.pdbx_strand_id
1 'polypeptide(L)' 'MSTATNQLESTAYWTASVRALESAGPDRLFNDPWAEALAGDIGAGWIAQRPPASILPIVLRTR' A
#
# COMPACT_ATOMS: atom_id res chain seq x y z
N MET A 1 9.62 -22.34 12.67
CA MET A 1 9.79 -21.12 11.85
C MET A 1 9.41 -19.93 12.73
N SER A 2 10.31 -18.96 12.92
CA SER A 2 10.18 -17.88 13.91
C SER A 2 9.09 -16.86 13.53
N THR A 3 8.35 -16.38 14.52
CA THR A 3 7.19 -15.46 14.43
C THR A 3 7.51 -14.02 14.03
N ALA A 4 8.80 -13.69 13.81
CA ALA A 4 9.26 -12.35 13.42
C ALA A 4 8.93 -11.99 11.95
N THR A 5 8.69 -12.98 11.10
CA THR A 5 8.33 -12.82 9.70
C THR A 5 7.03 -12.01 9.52
N ASN A 6 6.12 -12.10 10.51
CA ASN A 6 4.75 -11.59 10.38
C ASN A 6 4.67 -10.04 10.33
N GLN A 7 5.50 -9.31 11.08
CA GLN A 7 5.41 -7.84 11.13
C GLN A 7 6.10 -7.14 9.94
N LEU A 8 7.20 -7.70 9.44
CA LEU A 8 7.89 -7.13 8.28
C LEU A 8 7.12 -7.41 6.98
N GLU A 9 6.55 -8.61 6.84
CA GLU A 9 5.67 -8.92 5.71
C GLU A 9 4.42 -8.03 5.72
N SER A 10 3.86 -7.77 6.91
CA SER A 10 2.75 -6.84 7.10
C SER A 10 3.04 -5.44 6.55
N THR A 11 4.23 -4.89 6.81
CA THR A 11 4.59 -3.57 6.29
C THR A 11 4.88 -3.59 4.79
N ALA A 12 5.43 -4.69 4.27
CA ALA A 12 5.66 -4.86 2.83
C ALA A 12 4.34 -4.90 2.04
N TYR A 13 3.37 -5.74 2.44
CA TYR A 13 2.05 -5.80 1.81
C TYR A 13 1.33 -4.47 1.90
N TRP A 14 1.41 -3.81 3.06
CA TRP A 14 0.82 -2.49 3.24
C TRP A 14 1.44 -1.45 2.29
N THR A 15 2.77 -1.39 2.20
CA THR A 15 3.47 -0.44 1.34
C THR A 15 3.15 -0.67 -0.12
N ALA A 16 3.16 -1.93 -0.58
CA ALA A 16 2.80 -2.28 -1.94
C ALA A 16 1.35 -1.87 -2.28
N SER A 17 0.43 -2.05 -1.34
CA SER A 17 -0.97 -1.66 -1.54
C SER A 17 -1.14 -0.15 -1.69
N VAL A 18 -0.42 0.65 -0.89
CA VAL A 18 -0.42 2.11 -1.02
C VAL A 18 0.18 2.55 -2.36
N ARG A 19 1.27 1.91 -2.82
CA ARG A 19 1.85 2.20 -4.14
C ARG A 19 0.92 1.83 -5.29
N ALA A 20 0.11 0.79 -5.14
CA ALA A 20 -0.89 0.41 -6.14
C ALA A 20 -1.99 1.47 -6.25
N LEU A 21 -2.47 1.98 -5.12
CA LEU A 21 -3.45 3.07 -5.08
C LEU A 21 -2.89 4.35 -5.73
N GLU A 22 -1.65 4.71 -5.43
CA GLU A 22 -0.99 5.89 -6.02
C GLU A 22 -0.88 5.72 -7.54
N SER A 23 -0.41 4.57 -8.02
CA SER A 23 -0.20 4.30 -9.45
C SER A 23 -1.50 4.32 -10.27
N ALA A 24 -2.64 3.99 -9.64
CA ALA A 24 -3.96 4.01 -10.25
C ALA A 24 -4.59 5.42 -10.31
N GLY A 25 -4.09 6.37 -9.52
CA GLY A 25 -4.63 7.73 -9.45
C GLY A 25 -4.37 8.55 -10.71
N PRO A 26 -5.30 9.46 -11.11
CA PRO A 26 -5.10 10.35 -12.25
C PRO A 26 -3.96 11.36 -12.02
N ASP A 27 -3.70 11.73 -10.76
CA ASP A 27 -2.67 12.70 -10.33
C ASP A 27 -1.44 12.02 -9.70
N ARG A 28 -1.15 10.77 -10.11
CA ARG A 28 -0.08 9.96 -9.51
C ARG A 28 1.30 10.64 -9.56
N LEU A 29 2.03 10.56 -8.46
CA LEU A 29 3.42 11.00 -8.32
C LEU A 29 4.39 10.02 -8.99
N PHE A 30 4.05 8.74 -9.00
CA PHE A 30 4.84 7.67 -9.64
C PHE A 30 3.94 6.56 -10.18
N ASN A 31 4.53 5.64 -10.94
CA ASN A 31 3.87 4.46 -11.46
C ASN A 31 4.70 3.21 -11.14
N ASP A 32 4.20 2.34 -10.27
CA ASP A 32 4.79 1.05 -9.93
C ASP A 32 3.93 -0.08 -10.54
N PRO A 33 4.36 -0.69 -11.67
CA PRO A 33 3.58 -1.71 -12.38
C PRO A 33 3.49 -3.04 -11.63
N TRP A 34 4.27 -3.24 -10.57
CA TRP A 34 4.27 -4.49 -9.78
C TRP A 34 3.56 -4.36 -8.45
N ALA A 35 3.16 -3.14 -8.07
CA ALA A 35 2.58 -2.86 -6.76
C ALA A 35 1.34 -3.70 -6.45
N GLU A 36 0.44 -3.88 -7.43
CA GLU A 36 -0.78 -4.67 -7.26
C GLU A 36 -0.45 -6.15 -7.00
N ALA A 37 0.43 -6.72 -7.81
CA ALA A 37 0.87 -8.12 -7.64
C ALA A 37 1.60 -8.34 -6.31
N LEU A 38 2.38 -7.36 -5.85
CA LEU A 38 3.12 -7.44 -4.57
C LEU A 38 2.24 -7.19 -3.35
N ALA A 39 1.17 -6.40 -3.49
CA ALA A 39 0.19 -6.19 -2.42
C ALA A 39 -0.55 -7.50 -2.11
N GLY A 40 -0.94 -8.22 -3.16
CA GLY A 40 -1.72 -9.44 -3.06
C GLY A 40 -3.02 -9.29 -2.27
N ASP A 41 -3.65 -10.41 -1.95
CA ASP A 41 -4.95 -10.42 -1.26
C ASP A 41 -4.86 -9.87 0.17
N ILE A 42 -3.74 -10.09 0.84
CA ILE A 42 -3.49 -9.62 2.22
C ILE A 42 -3.49 -8.09 2.25
N GLY A 43 -2.69 -7.47 1.38
CA GLY A 43 -2.57 -6.03 1.29
C GLY A 43 -3.89 -5.37 0.86
N ALA A 44 -4.52 -5.93 -0.17
CA ALA A 44 -5.82 -5.44 -0.65
C ALA A 44 -6.91 -5.51 0.43
N GLY A 45 -6.99 -6.62 1.16
CA GLY A 45 -7.93 -6.81 2.26
C GLY A 45 -7.73 -5.81 3.40
N TRP A 46 -6.49 -5.40 3.66
CA TRP A 46 -6.17 -4.40 4.69
C TRP A 46 -6.56 -2.98 4.29
N ILE A 47 -6.35 -2.61 3.03
CA ILE A 47 -6.79 -1.33 2.48
C ILE A 47 -8.32 -1.22 2.52
N ALA A 48 -9.03 -2.28 2.12
CA ALA A 48 -10.49 -2.30 2.07
C ALA A 48 -11.15 -2.06 3.44
N GLN A 49 -10.47 -2.41 4.53
CA GLN A 49 -10.95 -2.22 5.90
C GLN A 49 -10.70 -0.80 6.43
N ARG A 50 -9.93 0.04 5.72
CA ARG A 50 -9.60 1.39 6.17
C ARG A 50 -10.54 2.41 5.53
N PRO A 51 -11.07 3.37 6.30
CA PRO A 51 -11.84 4.46 5.71
C PRO A 51 -10.94 5.27 4.76
N PRO A 52 -11.46 5.81 3.65
CA PRO A 52 -10.66 6.50 2.62
C PRO A 52 -9.74 7.61 3.16
N ALA A 53 -10.16 8.31 4.23
CA ALA A 53 -9.36 9.34 4.89
C ALA A 53 -8.16 8.80 5.69
N SER A 54 -8.16 7.52 6.05
CA SER A 54 -7.15 6.86 6.92
C SER A 54 -6.12 6.04 6.14
N ILE A 55 -6.28 5.89 4.82
CA ILE A 55 -5.38 5.09 3.97
C ILE A 55 -4.15 5.91 3.53
N LEU A 56 -4.12 7.22 3.80
CA LEU A 56 -3.04 8.12 3.40
C LEU A 56 -2.24 8.65 4.61
N PRO A 57 -1.46 7.84 5.35
CA PRO A 57 -0.61 8.35 6.40
C PRO A 57 0.72 8.84 5.81
N ILE A 58 0.65 9.83 4.92
CA ILE A 58 1.61 10.91 4.64
C ILE A 58 1.09 11.64 3.39
N VAL A 59 0.41 12.76 3.62
CA VAL A 59 0.20 13.78 2.60
C VAL A 59 1.37 14.75 2.72
N LEU A 60 2.42 14.57 1.91
CA LEU A 60 3.41 15.60 1.65
C LEU A 60 3.39 15.93 0.16
N ARG A 61 2.53 16.89 -0.20
CA ARG A 61 2.58 17.57 -1.49
C ARG A 61 3.50 18.78 -1.36
N THR A 62 4.75 18.67 -1.80
CA THR A 62 5.57 19.85 -2.13
C THR A 62 5.54 20.05 -3.63
N ARG A 63 5.36 21.32 -4.04
CA ARG A 63 5.29 21.77 -5.43
C ARG A 63 6.63 21.58 -6.12
#